data_AF-A0A2N1MG21-F1
#
_entry.id   AF-A0A2N1MG21-F1
#
_cell.length_a   1.000
_cell.length_b   1.000
_cell.length_c   1.000
_cell.angle_alpha   90.00
_cell.angle_beta   90.00
_cell.angle_gamma   90.00
#
_symmetry.space_group_name_H-M   'P 1'
#
loop_
_entity.id
_entity.type
_entity.pdbx_description
1 polymer ?
#
loop_
_entity_poly.entity_id
_entity_poly.type
_entity_poly.pdbx_seq_one_letter_code
_entity_poly.pdbx_strand_id
1 'polypeptide(L)'
;MEHIKKANIFRNRDPVERAAIQKFLAILKSKKLKETELLSNQQALFQQFKLNHGLFLNGCRIEPSKQAVLIEGDKWNINLYEGQPFVYTSVNDHTSHVNLLSFNSDDDDVELDESLQPSDLCINFPVIEITYTADLSKSFSNFINDDEGKLYGHLLPRKILIGGKLFIRGLKSATCTQIDIFSSYLNWAYDLTKSKKEIPFDNLSALNFFPKILTPDGTNLDTHEKLSDWMNNLYQNDTVEIISYNNLVPISQLKFDKISLVDEIQPGVANFKEKLTLENW
;
A
#
# COMPACT_ATOMS: atom_id res chain seq x y z
N MET A 1 21.78 -26.40 10.30
CA MET A 1 22.02 -25.33 9.31
C MET A 1 20.82 -25.30 8.37
N GLU A 2 19.65 -25.01 8.92
CA GLU A 2 18.36 -24.92 8.22
C GLU A 2 17.71 -23.65 8.74
N HIS A 3 17.92 -22.55 8.03
CA HIS A 3 17.23 -21.30 8.31
C HIS A 3 16.85 -20.65 6.99
N ILE A 4 15.56 -20.33 6.90
CA ILE A 4 14.93 -19.36 6.01
C ILE A 4 14.60 -19.89 4.60
N LYS A 5 13.49 -20.63 4.50
CA LYS A 5 12.56 -20.48 3.37
C LYS A 5 11.69 -19.24 3.66
N LYS A 6 12.19 -18.04 3.33
CA LYS A 6 11.35 -16.83 3.20
C LYS A 6 10.48 -17.02 1.95
N ALA A 7 9.30 -17.62 2.13
CA ALA A 7 8.28 -17.64 1.11
C ALA A 7 7.58 -16.27 1.08
N ASN A 8 7.98 -15.44 0.11
CA ASN A 8 7.21 -14.31 -0.39
C ASN A 8 5.82 -14.79 -0.80
N ILE A 9 4.79 -14.47 -0.02
CA ILE A 9 3.39 -14.72 -0.40
C ILE A 9 3.04 -13.94 -1.69
N PHE A 10 3.78 -12.87 -2.01
CA PHE A 10 3.59 -12.09 -3.23
C PHE A 10 4.13 -12.75 -4.52
N ARG A 11 5.00 -13.77 -4.45
CA ARG A 11 5.53 -14.43 -5.65
C ARG A 11 4.61 -15.50 -6.25
N ASN A 12 3.55 -15.90 -5.55
CA ASN A 12 2.62 -16.96 -5.98
C ASN A 12 1.18 -16.44 -6.19
N ARG A 13 0.98 -15.26 -6.80
CA ARG A 13 -0.37 -14.86 -7.25
C ARG A 13 -0.80 -15.69 -8.46
N ASP A 14 -2.02 -16.20 -8.45
CA ASP A 14 -2.61 -16.93 -9.57
C ASP A 14 -2.71 -16.03 -10.82
N PRO A 15 -2.31 -16.49 -12.02
CA PRO A 15 -2.47 -15.74 -13.26
C PRO A 15 -3.89 -15.21 -13.54
N VAL A 16 -4.93 -15.89 -13.05
CA VAL A 16 -6.33 -15.51 -13.20
C VAL A 16 -6.68 -14.25 -12.39
N GLU A 17 -6.15 -14.15 -11.15
CA GLU A 17 -6.35 -12.98 -10.29
C GLU A 17 -5.69 -11.72 -10.87
N ARG A 18 -4.53 -11.90 -11.53
CA ARG A 18 -3.77 -10.82 -12.18
C ARG A 18 -4.54 -10.16 -13.31
N ALA A 19 -5.18 -10.96 -14.17
CA ALA A 19 -5.95 -10.47 -15.31
C ALA A 19 -7.14 -9.58 -14.91
N ALA A 20 -7.73 -9.81 -13.74
CA ALA A 20 -8.89 -9.06 -13.27
C ALA A 20 -8.57 -7.60 -12.91
N ILE A 21 -7.43 -7.35 -12.25
CA ILE A 21 -7.03 -5.98 -11.86
C ILE A 21 -6.70 -5.15 -13.09
N GLN A 22 -5.97 -5.72 -14.05
CA GLN A 22 -5.63 -5.05 -15.30
C GLN A 22 -6.88 -4.67 -16.09
N LYS A 23 -7.83 -5.60 -16.21
CA LYS A 23 -9.11 -5.37 -16.87
C LYS A 23 -9.90 -4.26 -16.17
N PHE A 24 -9.90 -4.23 -14.84
CA PHE A 24 -10.55 -3.19 -14.06
C PHE A 24 -9.93 -1.80 -14.27
N LEU A 25 -8.60 -1.69 -14.21
CA LEU A 25 -7.87 -0.45 -14.47
C LEU A 25 -8.11 0.08 -15.88
N ALA A 26 -8.14 -0.81 -16.87
CA ALA A 26 -8.46 -0.45 -18.26
C ALA A 26 -9.90 0.08 -18.39
N ILE A 27 -10.87 -0.52 -17.70
CA ILE A 27 -12.27 -0.05 -17.67
C ILE A 27 -12.34 1.33 -17.04
N LEU A 28 -11.78 1.53 -15.84
CA LEU A 28 -11.76 2.82 -15.14
C LEU A 28 -11.18 3.95 -16.01
N LYS A 29 -10.09 3.67 -16.73
CA LYS A 29 -9.43 4.66 -17.60
C LYS A 29 -10.23 4.98 -18.87
N SER A 30 -10.87 3.97 -19.46
CA SER A 30 -11.52 4.13 -20.76
C SER A 30 -12.82 4.95 -20.69
N LYS A 31 -13.40 5.11 -19.49
CA LYS A 31 -14.75 5.67 -19.26
C LYS A 31 -15.86 5.04 -20.14
N LYS A 32 -15.56 3.96 -20.88
CA LYS A 32 -16.51 3.21 -21.70
C LYS A 32 -17.08 2.10 -20.83
N LEU A 33 -18.23 2.38 -20.24
CA LEU A 33 -18.85 1.49 -19.26
C LEU A 33 -19.83 0.53 -19.94
N LYS A 34 -19.56 -0.77 -19.84
CA LYS A 34 -20.63 -1.76 -19.68
C LYS A 34 -20.70 -2.08 -18.19
N GLU A 35 -21.83 -1.77 -17.57
CA GLU A 35 -22.06 -1.87 -16.13
C GLU A 35 -21.76 -3.28 -15.56
N THR A 36 -22.04 -4.32 -16.35
CA THR A 36 -21.79 -5.73 -16.00
C THR A 36 -20.30 -6.12 -16.00
N GLU A 37 -19.48 -5.52 -16.87
CA GLU A 37 -18.03 -5.76 -16.90
C GLU A 37 -17.31 -5.02 -15.77
N LEU A 38 -17.83 -3.87 -15.33
CA LEU A 38 -17.31 -3.17 -14.16
C LEU A 38 -17.56 -3.99 -12.89
N LEU A 39 -18.81 -4.42 -12.67
CA LEU A 39 -19.23 -5.13 -11.46
C LEU A 39 -18.45 -6.44 -11.23
N SER A 40 -18.27 -7.24 -12.28
CA SER A 40 -17.53 -8.52 -12.21
C SER A 40 -16.05 -8.33 -11.85
N ASN A 41 -15.40 -7.28 -12.35
CA ASN A 41 -14.01 -7.00 -12.01
C ASN A 41 -13.86 -6.35 -10.62
N GLN A 42 -14.84 -5.57 -10.16
CA GLN A 42 -14.90 -5.10 -8.77
C GLN A 42 -14.99 -6.27 -7.79
N GLN A 43 -15.85 -7.26 -8.09
CA GLN A 43 -15.97 -8.48 -7.29
C GLN A 43 -14.65 -9.26 -7.24
N ALA A 44 -13.93 -9.37 -8.35
CA ALA A 44 -12.62 -10.03 -8.37
C ALA A 44 -11.59 -9.32 -7.48
N LEU A 45 -11.47 -8.00 -7.56
CA LEU A 45 -10.62 -7.19 -6.67
C LEU A 45 -10.99 -7.37 -5.20
N PHE A 46 -12.29 -7.35 -4.92
CA PHE A 46 -12.83 -7.49 -3.59
C PHE A 46 -12.48 -8.84 -2.97
N GLN A 47 -12.66 -9.93 -3.72
CA GLN A 47 -12.33 -11.29 -3.28
C GLN A 47 -10.81 -11.47 -3.12
N GLN A 48 -10.03 -10.97 -4.07
CA GLN A 48 -8.57 -11.08 -4.06
C GLN A 48 -7.96 -10.42 -2.82
N PHE A 49 -8.39 -9.20 -2.50
CA PHE A 49 -7.85 -8.44 -1.37
C PHE A 49 -8.63 -8.66 -0.07
N LYS A 50 -9.69 -9.48 -0.10
CA LYS A 50 -10.60 -9.72 1.04
C LYS A 50 -11.06 -8.41 1.70
N LEU A 51 -11.54 -7.46 0.90
CA LEU A 51 -11.76 -6.09 1.37
C LEU A 51 -12.83 -5.97 2.47
N ASN A 52 -13.73 -6.94 2.60
CA ASN A 52 -14.70 -7.04 3.71
C ASN A 52 -14.18 -7.70 4.98
N HIS A 53 -12.92 -8.12 5.01
CA HIS A 53 -12.28 -8.65 6.20
C HIS A 53 -11.64 -7.53 7.03
N GLY A 54 -11.54 -7.75 8.33
CA GLY A 54 -10.69 -6.92 9.18
C GLY A 54 -9.22 -7.28 8.99
N LEU A 55 -8.35 -6.49 9.62
CA LEU A 55 -6.90 -6.62 9.56
C LEU A 55 -6.41 -7.23 10.86
N PHE A 56 -5.76 -8.37 10.75
CA PHE A 56 -4.96 -8.95 11.80
C PHE A 56 -3.54 -8.40 11.73
N LEU A 57 -3.06 -7.90 12.86
CA LEU A 57 -1.76 -7.24 13.01
C LEU A 57 -0.90 -8.10 13.95
N ASN A 58 0.24 -8.59 13.47
CA ASN A 58 1.08 -9.53 14.23
C ASN A 58 2.47 -8.97 14.59
N GLY A 59 2.65 -7.66 14.51
CA GLY A 59 3.93 -6.95 14.70
C GLY A 59 4.70 -6.76 13.39
N CYS A 60 4.65 -7.75 12.49
CA CYS A 60 5.48 -7.75 11.27
C CYS A 60 4.69 -7.57 9.98
N ARG A 61 3.44 -8.03 9.96
CA ARG A 61 2.61 -8.14 8.76
C ARG A 61 1.16 -7.80 9.05
N ILE A 62 0.48 -7.43 7.97
CA ILE A 62 -0.96 -7.24 7.94
C ILE A 62 -1.55 -8.44 7.20
N GLU A 63 -2.47 -9.14 7.85
CA GLU A 63 -3.19 -10.27 7.27
C GLU A 63 -4.70 -10.01 7.32
N PRO A 64 -5.47 -10.41 6.31
CA PRO A 64 -6.92 -10.38 6.42
C PRO A 64 -7.39 -11.38 7.49
N SER A 65 -8.43 -11.00 8.22
CA SER A 65 -9.05 -11.83 9.24
C SER A 65 -9.61 -13.14 8.67
N LYS A 66 -9.92 -14.09 9.56
CA LYS A 66 -10.51 -15.38 9.14
C LYS A 66 -11.92 -15.23 8.60
N GLN A 67 -12.70 -14.30 9.16
CA GLN A 67 -14.08 -14.05 8.73
C GLN A 67 -14.32 -12.59 8.35
N ALA A 68 -15.23 -12.41 7.40
CA ALA A 68 -15.67 -11.09 6.95
C ALA A 68 -16.45 -10.34 8.04
N VAL A 69 -16.10 -9.07 8.18
CA VAL A 69 -16.73 -8.11 9.10
C VAL A 69 -17.91 -7.42 8.41
N LEU A 70 -17.82 -7.25 7.10
CA LEU A 70 -18.78 -6.48 6.31
C LEU A 70 -19.53 -7.35 5.32
N ILE A 71 -20.72 -6.89 4.93
CA ILE A 71 -21.49 -7.48 3.85
C ILE A 71 -20.79 -7.19 2.51
N GLU A 72 -20.67 -8.21 1.66
CA GLU A 72 -20.24 -8.08 0.27
C GLU A 72 -21.35 -7.45 -0.58
N GLY A 73 -21.02 -6.46 -1.44
CA GLY A 73 -22.00 -5.84 -2.34
C GLY A 73 -21.73 -4.37 -2.65
N ASP A 74 -22.63 -3.72 -3.39
CA ASP A 74 -22.44 -2.50 -4.20
C ASP A 74 -22.10 -1.18 -3.46
N LYS A 75 -21.74 -1.23 -2.16
CA LYS A 75 -21.43 -0.04 -1.35
C LYS A 75 -19.94 0.37 -1.37
N TRP A 76 -19.17 -0.13 -2.33
CA TRP A 76 -17.75 0.22 -2.51
C TRP A 76 -17.60 1.27 -3.61
N ASN A 77 -17.03 2.41 -3.24
CA ASN A 77 -16.62 3.43 -4.19
C ASN A 77 -15.15 3.18 -4.53
N ILE A 78 -14.91 2.80 -5.78
CA ILE A 78 -13.57 2.55 -6.30
C ILE A 78 -13.27 3.59 -7.35
N ASN A 79 -12.30 4.46 -7.06
CA ASN A 79 -11.93 5.59 -7.89
C ASN A 79 -10.47 5.49 -8.30
N LEU A 80 -10.12 6.07 -9.44
CA LEU A 80 -8.72 6.36 -9.73
C LEU A 80 -8.24 7.41 -8.72
N TYR A 81 -7.03 7.20 -8.20
CA TYR A 81 -6.41 8.16 -7.31
C TYR A 81 -5.87 9.34 -8.11
N GLU A 82 -6.32 10.55 -7.77
CA GLU A 82 -5.97 11.78 -8.49
C GLU A 82 -4.86 12.61 -7.79
N GLY A 83 -4.54 12.28 -6.54
CA GLY A 83 -3.56 13.03 -5.74
C GLY A 83 -2.09 12.78 -6.09
N GLN A 84 -1.21 13.32 -5.24
CA GLN A 84 0.24 13.11 -5.31
C GLN A 84 0.67 11.79 -4.63
N PRO A 85 1.81 11.20 -5.03
CA PRO A 85 2.47 10.14 -4.27
C PRO A 85 2.85 10.63 -2.88
N PHE A 86 2.96 9.71 -1.92
CA PHE A 86 3.30 10.01 -0.53
C PHE A 86 4.72 9.55 -0.22
N VAL A 87 5.51 10.43 0.40
CA VAL A 87 6.86 10.14 0.89
C VAL A 87 6.82 10.02 2.40
N TYR A 88 7.35 8.92 2.92
CA TYR A 88 7.46 8.66 4.36
C TYR A 88 8.93 8.62 4.74
N THR A 89 9.29 9.42 5.74
CA THR A 89 10.66 9.56 6.23
C THR A 89 10.80 8.92 7.62
N SER A 90 12.04 8.58 8.01
CA SER A 90 12.31 7.95 9.30
C SER A 90 11.50 6.67 9.51
N VAL A 91 11.48 5.81 8.49
CA VAL A 91 10.71 4.57 8.51
C VAL A 91 11.37 3.52 9.40
N ASN A 92 10.56 2.75 10.13
CA ASN A 92 11.04 1.72 11.07
C ASN A 92 12.08 2.28 12.06
N ASP A 93 11.83 3.47 12.59
CA ASP A 93 12.65 4.07 13.63
C ASP A 93 12.56 3.24 14.92
N HIS A 94 13.66 2.57 15.25
CA HIS A 94 13.80 1.76 16.46
C HIS A 94 13.76 2.59 17.76
N THR A 95 13.94 3.91 17.68
CA THR A 95 13.77 4.80 18.84
C THR A 95 12.31 5.11 19.13
N SER A 96 11.41 4.83 18.17
CA SER A 96 9.98 4.89 18.39
C SER A 96 9.51 3.60 19.06
N HIS A 97 8.95 3.72 20.26
CA HIS A 97 8.27 2.62 20.95
C HIS A 97 6.92 2.24 20.30
N VAL A 98 6.59 2.81 19.14
CA VAL A 98 5.33 2.58 18.45
C VAL A 98 5.56 1.68 17.25
N ASN A 99 4.83 0.56 17.19
CA ASN A 99 4.67 -0.24 15.99
C ASN A 99 3.19 -0.28 15.59
N LEU A 100 2.89 0.38 14.48
CA LEU A 100 1.56 0.46 13.91
C LEU A 100 1.06 -0.90 13.37
N LEU A 101 1.97 -1.87 13.19
CA LEU A 101 1.66 -3.26 12.83
C LEU A 101 1.49 -4.15 14.07
N SER A 102 1.58 -3.59 15.27
CA SER A 102 1.21 -4.27 16.52
C SER A 102 -0.10 -3.68 17.06
N PHE A 103 -0.96 -4.54 17.61
CA PHE A 103 -2.22 -4.11 18.22
C PHE A 103 -2.18 -4.42 19.71
N ASN A 104 -2.23 -3.37 20.54
CA ASN A 104 -2.20 -3.49 22.01
C ASN A 104 -1.04 -4.34 22.55
N SER A 105 0.17 -4.24 21.96
CA SER A 105 1.35 -4.81 22.61
C SER A 105 1.85 -3.85 23.69
N ASP A 106 1.73 -4.26 24.94
CA ASP A 106 2.41 -3.63 26.07
C ASP A 106 3.90 -4.04 26.13
N ASP A 107 4.35 -4.91 25.23
CA ASP A 107 5.74 -5.39 25.14
C ASP A 107 6.63 -4.39 24.39
N ASP A 108 7.76 -4.04 25.02
CA ASP A 108 8.85 -3.24 24.46
C ASP A 108 9.59 -3.96 23.31
N ASP A 109 9.39 -5.27 23.15
CA ASP A 109 10.02 -6.10 22.11
C ASP A 109 9.24 -6.03 20.79
N VAL A 110 9.33 -4.86 20.16
CA VAL A 110 8.77 -4.65 18.83
C VAL A 110 9.63 -5.39 17.79
N GLU A 111 9.11 -6.50 17.25
CA GLU A 111 9.72 -7.15 16.09
C GLU A 111 9.57 -6.23 14.86
N LEU A 112 10.67 -5.63 14.43
CA LEU A 112 10.75 -4.73 13.28
C LEU A 112 11.41 -5.45 12.10
N ASP A 113 11.00 -5.09 10.88
CA ASP A 113 11.78 -5.49 9.71
C ASP A 113 13.11 -4.72 9.69
N GLU A 114 14.17 -5.37 10.18
CA GLU A 114 15.55 -4.87 10.19
C GLU A 114 16.11 -4.58 8.78
N SER A 115 15.40 -4.98 7.72
CA SER A 115 15.82 -4.73 6.36
C SER A 115 15.77 -3.25 5.95
N LEU A 116 14.96 -2.43 6.64
CA LEU A 116 14.83 -0.99 6.44
C LEU A 116 15.54 -0.23 7.56
N GLN A 117 16.23 0.84 7.20
CA GLN A 117 16.91 1.73 8.14
C GLN A 117 16.12 3.03 8.29
N PRO A 118 16.23 3.75 9.42
CA PRO A 118 15.55 5.04 9.60
C PRO A 118 15.95 6.10 8.56
N SER A 119 17.13 5.99 7.96
CA SER A 119 17.56 6.88 6.87
C SER A 119 16.97 6.54 5.50
N ASP A 120 16.29 5.39 5.37
CA ASP A 120 15.62 5.00 4.14
C ASP A 120 14.28 5.74 4.01
N LEU A 121 13.80 5.86 2.78
CA LEU A 121 12.48 6.42 2.49
C LEU A 121 11.55 5.34 1.95
N CYS A 122 10.27 5.44 2.31
CA CYS A 122 9.20 4.72 1.64
C CYS A 122 8.43 5.73 0.77
N ILE A 123 8.18 5.39 -0.49
CA ILE A 123 7.36 6.20 -1.39
C ILE A 123 6.21 5.34 -1.90
N ASN A 124 4.99 5.79 -1.63
CA ASN A 124 3.77 5.20 -2.14
C ASN A 124 3.30 5.95 -3.38
N PHE A 125 3.00 5.22 -4.44
CA PHE A 125 2.41 5.72 -5.68
C PHE A 125 0.99 5.13 -5.83
N PRO A 126 -0.04 5.77 -5.25
CA PRO A 126 -1.39 5.26 -5.34
C PRO A 126 -1.97 5.42 -6.74
N VAL A 127 -2.74 4.42 -7.15
CA VAL A 127 -3.41 4.33 -8.45
C VAL A 127 -4.91 4.25 -8.28
N ILE A 128 -5.36 3.50 -7.27
CA ILE A 128 -6.77 3.30 -6.95
C ILE A 128 -6.99 3.69 -5.49
N GLU A 129 -8.07 4.42 -5.27
CA GLU A 129 -8.64 4.64 -3.95
C GLU A 129 -9.94 3.85 -3.81
N ILE A 130 -10.06 3.10 -2.72
CA ILE A 130 -11.26 2.36 -2.36
C ILE A 130 -11.78 2.92 -1.04
N THR A 131 -13.05 3.32 -1.04
CA THR A 131 -13.78 3.69 0.18
C THR A 131 -15.09 2.92 0.24
N TYR A 132 -15.64 2.69 1.42
CA TYR A 132 -16.93 2.00 1.53
C TYR A 132 -17.72 2.40 2.76
N THR A 133 -19.03 2.17 2.66
CA THR A 133 -20.05 2.45 3.69
C THR A 133 -20.92 1.23 3.97
N ALA A 134 -20.41 0.02 3.67
CA ALA A 134 -21.07 -1.24 3.91
C ALA A 134 -21.46 -1.45 5.39
N ASP A 135 -22.59 -2.13 5.58
CA ASP A 135 -23.08 -2.52 6.89
C ASP A 135 -22.33 -3.75 7.42
N LEU A 136 -22.37 -3.93 8.73
CA LEU A 136 -21.78 -5.09 9.39
C LEU A 136 -22.48 -6.39 8.96
N SER A 137 -21.68 -7.45 8.77
CA SER A 137 -22.19 -8.77 8.43
C SER A 137 -23.04 -9.33 9.57
N LYS A 138 -24.05 -10.14 9.26
CA LYS A 138 -24.88 -10.80 10.29
C LYS A 138 -24.05 -11.67 11.23
N SER A 139 -23.00 -12.33 10.72
CA SER A 139 -22.11 -13.14 11.56
C SER A 139 -21.37 -12.28 12.58
N PHE A 140 -20.82 -11.15 12.16
CA PHE A 140 -20.14 -10.22 13.05
C PHE A 140 -21.10 -9.59 14.06
N SER A 141 -22.24 -9.08 13.60
CA SER A 141 -23.24 -8.41 14.45
C SER A 141 -23.79 -9.32 15.54
N ASN A 142 -23.99 -10.61 15.26
CA ASN A 142 -24.51 -11.59 16.22
C ASN A 142 -23.43 -12.25 17.08
N PHE A 143 -22.15 -11.91 16.87
CA PHE A 143 -21.06 -12.43 17.67
C PHE A 143 -21.06 -11.75 19.04
N ILE A 144 -20.97 -12.50 20.14
CA ILE A 144 -21.06 -11.98 21.52
C ILE A 144 -19.79 -12.35 22.33
N ASN A 145 -18.87 -13.13 21.75
CA ASN A 145 -17.69 -13.60 22.47
C ASN A 145 -16.57 -12.54 22.46
N ASP A 146 -15.72 -12.53 23.49
CA ASP A 146 -14.61 -11.59 23.62
C ASP A 146 -13.45 -11.88 22.64
N ASP A 147 -13.51 -13.01 21.94
CA ASP A 147 -12.51 -13.43 20.93
C ASP A 147 -12.70 -12.76 19.54
N GLU A 148 -13.40 -11.62 19.44
CA GLU A 148 -13.63 -10.91 18.17
C GLU A 148 -12.33 -10.66 17.40
N GLY A 149 -11.29 -10.23 18.12
CA GLY A 149 -9.96 -9.95 17.58
C GLY A 149 -9.34 -11.13 16.82
N LYS A 150 -9.56 -12.35 17.30
CA LYS A 150 -8.97 -13.58 16.72
C LYS A 150 -9.66 -14.02 15.45
N LEU A 151 -10.94 -13.71 15.29
CA LEU A 151 -11.76 -14.19 14.18
C LEU A 151 -11.95 -13.13 13.09
N TYR A 152 -12.17 -11.89 13.53
CA TYR A 152 -12.51 -10.74 12.70
C TYR A 152 -11.37 -9.73 12.55
N GLY A 153 -10.25 -9.94 13.23
CA GLY A 153 -9.08 -9.07 13.17
C GLY A 153 -9.12 -7.95 14.20
N HIS A 154 -8.13 -7.08 14.16
CA HIS A 154 -7.93 -6.00 15.11
C HIS A 154 -8.55 -4.67 14.63
N LEU A 155 -8.35 -4.34 13.36
CA LEU A 155 -8.78 -3.08 12.76
C LEU A 155 -9.61 -3.31 11.51
N LEU A 156 -10.48 -2.37 11.17
CA LEU A 156 -11.21 -2.34 9.91
C LEU A 156 -10.90 -1.01 9.19
N PRO A 157 -10.23 -1.05 8.02
CA PRO A 157 -9.91 0.16 7.27
C PRO A 157 -11.16 0.66 6.57
N ARG A 158 -11.48 1.96 6.62
CA ARG A 158 -12.58 2.55 5.82
C ARG A 158 -12.12 3.07 4.46
N LYS A 159 -10.81 3.22 4.29
CA LYS A 159 -10.17 3.66 3.06
C LYS A 159 -8.93 2.81 2.77
N ILE A 160 -8.77 2.36 1.54
CA ILE A 160 -7.66 1.53 1.08
C ILE A 160 -7.07 2.15 -0.16
N LEU A 161 -5.74 2.27 -0.20
CA LEU A 161 -5.00 2.71 -1.36
C LEU A 161 -4.30 1.51 -1.98
N ILE A 162 -4.50 1.34 -3.29
CA ILE A 162 -3.84 0.32 -4.10
C ILE A 162 -2.94 1.02 -5.11
N GLY A 163 -1.72 0.53 -5.28
CA GLY A 163 -0.75 1.11 -6.19
C GLY A 163 0.60 0.43 -6.08
N GLY A 164 1.67 1.18 -6.33
CA GLY A 164 3.05 0.71 -6.20
C GLY A 164 3.74 1.36 -5.01
N LYS A 165 4.74 0.67 -4.47
CA LYS A 165 5.57 1.13 -3.36
C LYS A 165 7.04 0.99 -3.73
N LEU A 166 7.85 1.97 -3.34
CA LEU A 166 9.30 1.97 -3.49
C LEU A 166 9.98 2.26 -2.15
N PHE A 167 11.11 1.61 -1.93
CA PHE A 167 12.05 1.90 -0.86
C PHE A 167 13.31 2.52 -1.45
N ILE A 168 13.65 3.73 -1.02
CA ILE A 168 14.85 4.46 -1.46
C ILE A 168 15.90 4.37 -0.37
N ARG A 169 17.07 3.85 -0.70
CA ARG A 169 18.18 3.66 0.24
C ARG A 169 19.44 4.39 -0.20
N GLY A 170 20.30 4.69 0.77
CA GLY A 170 21.60 5.32 0.53
C GLY A 170 21.56 6.85 0.38
N LEU A 171 20.43 7.48 0.69
CA LEU A 171 20.30 8.95 0.68
C LEU A 171 21.13 9.63 1.77
N LYS A 172 21.48 8.93 2.85
CA LYS A 172 22.33 9.44 3.92
C LYS A 172 23.69 9.98 3.44
N SER A 173 24.21 9.43 2.34
CA SER A 173 25.50 9.84 1.75
C SER A 173 25.36 10.89 0.65
N ALA A 174 24.12 11.29 0.29
CA ALA A 174 23.85 12.22 -0.79
C ALA A 174 23.86 13.68 -0.29
N THR A 175 24.25 14.61 -1.15
CA THR A 175 24.10 16.05 -0.88
C THR A 175 22.64 16.48 -1.07
N CYS A 176 22.22 17.59 -0.47
CA CYS A 176 20.88 18.15 -0.70
C CYS A 176 20.59 18.34 -2.19
N THR A 177 21.55 18.88 -2.96
CA THR A 177 21.41 19.04 -4.41
C THR A 177 21.17 17.72 -5.14
N GLN A 178 21.81 16.63 -4.73
CA GLN A 178 21.57 15.31 -5.32
C GLN A 178 20.18 14.78 -5.00
N ILE A 179 19.70 15.01 -3.78
CA ILE A 179 18.36 14.64 -3.34
C ILE A 179 17.31 15.47 -4.11
N ASP A 180 17.50 16.78 -4.25
CA ASP A 180 16.60 17.69 -4.97
C ASP A 180 16.46 17.30 -6.45
N ILE A 181 17.59 16.98 -7.11
CA ILE A 181 17.62 16.50 -8.50
C ILE A 181 16.86 15.17 -8.60
N PHE A 182 17.06 14.26 -7.66
CA PHE A 182 16.37 12.97 -7.65
C PHE A 182 14.86 13.12 -7.39
N SER A 183 14.44 13.97 -6.45
CA SER A 183 13.03 14.30 -6.18
C SER A 183 12.36 14.90 -7.42
N SER A 184 13.03 15.85 -8.09
CA SER A 184 12.57 16.46 -9.34
C SER A 184 12.39 15.41 -10.44
N TYR A 185 13.34 14.47 -10.57
CA TYR A 185 13.27 13.38 -11.52
C TYR A 185 12.10 12.43 -11.23
N LEU A 186 11.84 12.07 -9.96
CA LEU A 186 10.69 11.23 -9.59
C LEU A 186 9.35 11.90 -9.90
N ASN A 187 9.19 13.19 -9.54
CA ASN A 187 7.98 13.95 -9.86
C ASN A 187 7.71 13.97 -11.37
N TRP A 188 8.74 14.29 -12.16
CA TRP A 188 8.63 14.31 -13.61
C TRP A 188 8.32 12.93 -14.20
N ALA A 189 9.01 11.88 -13.76
CA ALA A 189 8.79 10.52 -14.26
C ALA A 189 7.35 10.07 -13.97
N TYR A 190 6.84 10.38 -12.78
CA TYR A 190 5.46 10.12 -12.40
C TYR A 190 4.45 10.90 -13.26
N ASP A 191 4.66 12.20 -13.49
CA ASP A 191 3.76 13.03 -14.32
C ASP A 191 3.70 12.56 -15.77
N LEU A 192 4.80 12.04 -16.32
CA LEU A 192 4.81 11.42 -17.64
C LEU A 192 3.92 10.19 -17.71
N THR A 193 3.91 9.37 -16.66
CA THR A 193 3.08 8.16 -16.63
C THR A 193 1.58 8.49 -16.63
N LYS A 194 1.19 9.60 -15.98
CA LYS A 194 -0.18 10.13 -16.03
C LYS A 194 -0.53 10.70 -17.40
N SER A 195 0.41 11.40 -18.05
CA SER A 195 0.17 12.16 -19.29
C SER A 195 0.43 11.40 -20.60
N LYS A 196 0.98 10.17 -20.55
CA LYS A 196 1.35 9.35 -21.74
C LYS A 196 2.25 10.07 -22.75
N LYS A 197 3.03 11.06 -22.30
CA LYS A 197 3.95 11.81 -23.16
C LYS A 197 5.31 11.10 -23.20
N GLU A 198 5.98 11.11 -24.35
CA GLU A 198 7.35 10.61 -24.48
C GLU A 198 8.35 11.48 -23.70
N ILE A 199 9.43 10.84 -23.25
CA ILE A 199 10.53 11.44 -22.48
C ILE A 199 11.26 12.47 -23.36
N PRO A 200 11.32 13.77 -22.99
CA PRO A 200 12.11 14.75 -23.75
C PRO A 200 13.55 14.91 -23.23
N PHE A 201 14.02 14.07 -22.30
CA PHE A 201 15.36 14.18 -21.72
C PHE A 201 16.34 13.17 -22.31
N ASP A 202 16.99 13.57 -23.40
CA ASP A 202 18.19 12.87 -23.92
C ASP A 202 19.42 13.08 -23.01
N ASN A 203 19.33 13.94 -21.99
CA ASN A 203 20.46 14.34 -21.16
C ASN A 203 20.30 13.97 -19.67
N LEU A 204 20.00 12.69 -19.42
CA LEU A 204 20.01 12.08 -18.07
C LEU A 204 21.41 12.05 -17.42
N SER A 205 22.45 12.47 -18.14
CA SER A 205 23.82 12.62 -17.62
C SER A 205 23.91 13.59 -16.42
N ALA A 206 22.88 14.42 -16.18
CA ALA A 206 22.78 15.29 -15.01
C ALA A 206 22.48 14.55 -13.69
N LEU A 207 21.92 13.33 -13.75
CA LEU A 207 21.77 12.45 -12.57
C LEU A 207 23.12 11.77 -12.27
N ASN A 208 24.09 12.55 -11.79
CA ASN A 208 25.35 12.02 -11.26
C ASN A 208 25.16 11.18 -9.98
N PHE A 209 23.93 11.13 -9.47
CA PHE A 209 23.53 10.34 -8.31
C PHE A 209 22.23 9.60 -8.64
N PHE A 210 22.22 8.29 -8.37
CA PHE A 210 21.03 7.46 -8.42
C PHE A 210 21.02 6.55 -7.18
N PRO A 211 20.07 6.73 -6.25
CA PRO A 211 20.04 5.94 -5.03
C PRO A 211 19.66 4.48 -5.35
N LYS A 212 19.81 3.60 -4.35
CA LYS A 212 19.30 2.24 -4.48
C LYS A 212 17.79 2.27 -4.34
N ILE A 213 17.08 1.81 -5.36
CA ILE A 213 15.61 1.80 -5.42
C ILE A 213 15.14 0.35 -5.40
N LEU A 214 14.33 -0.02 -4.42
CA LEU A 214 13.81 -1.37 -4.27
C LEU A 214 12.28 -1.37 -4.22
N THR A 215 11.64 -2.34 -4.84
CA THR A 215 10.24 -2.70 -4.56
C THR A 215 10.15 -3.54 -3.28
N PRO A 216 8.94 -3.73 -2.70
CA PRO A 216 8.76 -4.57 -1.51
C PRO A 216 9.16 -6.03 -1.70
N ASP A 217 9.14 -6.55 -2.93
CA ASP A 217 9.63 -7.91 -3.22
C ASP A 217 11.14 -8.00 -3.44
N GLY A 218 11.86 -6.88 -3.33
CA GLY A 218 13.31 -6.78 -3.44
C GLY A 218 13.83 -6.58 -4.86
N THR A 219 12.96 -6.33 -5.84
CA THR A 219 13.37 -6.01 -7.22
C THR A 219 14.12 -4.68 -7.25
N ASN A 220 15.30 -4.68 -7.85
CA ASN A 220 16.16 -3.51 -7.92
C ASN A 220 15.87 -2.68 -9.17
N LEU A 221 15.54 -1.40 -8.96
CA LEU A 221 15.19 -0.40 -9.97
C LEU A 221 16.19 0.77 -10.00
N ASP A 222 17.42 0.54 -9.56
CA ASP A 222 18.53 1.50 -9.49
C ASP A 222 19.07 2.01 -10.85
N THR A 223 18.29 1.91 -11.92
CA THR A 223 18.61 2.53 -13.21
C THR A 223 17.39 3.27 -13.75
N HIS A 224 17.65 4.31 -14.55
CA HIS A 224 16.60 5.08 -15.21
C HIS A 224 15.63 4.18 -15.99
N GLU A 225 16.15 3.29 -16.83
CA GLU A 225 15.34 2.39 -17.66
C GLU A 225 14.40 1.53 -16.81
N LYS A 226 14.94 0.88 -15.75
CA LYS A 226 14.14 0.02 -14.88
C LYS A 226 13.08 0.79 -14.10
N LEU A 227 13.41 1.98 -13.59
CA LEU A 227 12.45 2.80 -12.86
C LEU A 227 11.36 3.34 -13.79
N SER A 228 11.74 3.87 -14.95
CA SER A 228 10.80 4.34 -15.98
C SER A 228 9.86 3.22 -16.43
N ASP A 229 10.40 2.02 -16.70
CA ASP A 229 9.60 0.85 -17.03
C ASP A 229 8.65 0.46 -15.89
N TRP A 230 9.12 0.47 -14.64
CA TRP A 230 8.28 0.16 -13.49
C TRP A 230 7.14 1.19 -13.33
N MET A 231 7.43 2.49 -13.46
CA MET A 231 6.43 3.54 -13.36
C MET A 231 5.41 3.47 -14.50
N ASN A 232 5.85 3.23 -15.74
CA ASN A 232 4.97 3.05 -16.89
C ASN A 232 4.01 1.86 -16.69
N ASN A 233 4.48 0.85 -15.96
CA ASN A 233 3.74 -0.35 -15.62
C ASN A 233 2.85 -0.23 -14.37
N LEU A 234 3.03 0.80 -13.54
CA LEU A 234 2.20 1.08 -12.34
C LEU A 234 0.69 1.04 -12.65
N TYR A 235 0.38 1.44 -13.88
CA TYR A 235 -0.94 1.70 -14.41
C TYR A 235 -1.42 0.63 -15.40
N GLN A 236 -0.58 -0.37 -15.71
CA GLN A 236 -0.82 -1.38 -16.75
C GLN A 236 -0.61 -2.83 -16.28
N ASN A 237 0.04 -3.07 -15.14
CA ASN A 237 0.66 -4.37 -14.83
C ASN A 237 0.33 -4.92 -13.43
N ASP A 238 0.78 -6.16 -13.19
CA ASP A 238 0.52 -7.03 -12.02
C ASP A 238 1.17 -6.57 -10.69
N THR A 239 1.81 -5.40 -10.68
CA THR A 239 2.61 -4.89 -9.56
C THR A 239 1.78 -4.17 -8.51
N VAL A 240 0.48 -4.00 -8.74
CA VAL A 240 -0.39 -3.28 -7.79
C VAL A 240 -0.68 -4.13 -6.57
N GLU A 241 -0.48 -3.50 -5.41
CA GLU A 241 -0.69 -4.09 -4.10
C GLU A 241 -1.37 -3.06 -3.19
N ILE A 242 -1.89 -3.51 -2.06
CA ILE A 242 -2.34 -2.56 -1.04
C ILE A 242 -1.09 -1.90 -0.47
N ILE A 243 -1.01 -0.58 -0.63
CA ILE A 243 0.13 0.21 -0.20
C ILE A 243 -0.13 0.91 1.13
N SER A 244 -1.41 1.17 1.44
CA SER A 244 -1.84 1.88 2.63
C SER A 244 -3.30 1.58 2.99
N TYR A 245 -3.56 1.47 4.29
CA TYR A 245 -4.87 1.37 4.91
C TYR A 245 -5.10 2.61 5.77
N ASN A 246 -6.25 3.26 5.63
CA ASN A 246 -6.55 4.54 6.26
C ASN A 246 -7.92 4.50 6.95
N ASN A 247 -8.12 5.46 7.86
CA ASN A 247 -9.37 5.63 8.62
C ASN A 247 -9.79 4.30 9.29
N LEU A 248 -8.86 3.73 10.06
CA LEU A 248 -9.01 2.41 10.64
C LEU A 248 -9.82 2.48 11.92
N VAL A 249 -10.83 1.62 12.02
CA VAL A 249 -11.69 1.50 13.19
C VAL A 249 -11.33 0.20 13.94
N PRO A 250 -11.08 0.22 15.25
CA PRO A 250 -10.96 -1.01 16.02
C PRO A 250 -12.21 -1.89 15.87
N ILE A 251 -12.02 -3.18 15.60
CA ILE A 251 -13.13 -4.13 15.42
C ILE A 251 -14.05 -4.13 16.63
N SER A 252 -13.47 -4.12 17.84
CA SER A 252 -14.20 -4.06 19.11
C SER A 252 -15.06 -2.80 19.26
N GLN A 253 -14.83 -1.74 18.47
CA GLN A 253 -15.60 -0.50 18.54
C GLN A 253 -16.70 -0.41 17.49
N LEU A 254 -16.75 -1.32 16.52
CA LEU A 254 -17.71 -1.24 15.41
C LEU A 254 -19.18 -1.38 15.84
N LYS A 255 -19.43 -1.96 17.00
CA LYS A 255 -20.78 -2.10 17.59
C LYS A 255 -21.19 -0.93 18.48
N PHE A 256 -20.30 0.03 18.68
CA PHE A 256 -20.49 1.13 19.61
C PHE A 256 -20.52 2.48 18.89
N ASP A 257 -21.21 3.45 19.48
CA ASP A 257 -21.39 4.79 18.87
C ASP A 257 -20.11 5.64 18.92
N LYS A 258 -19.12 5.26 19.73
CA LYS A 258 -17.83 5.96 19.84
C LYS A 258 -16.75 5.22 19.06
N ILE A 259 -16.27 5.87 18.01
CA ILE A 259 -15.23 5.34 17.13
C ILE A 259 -13.95 6.12 17.37
N SER A 260 -12.93 5.45 17.91
CA SER A 260 -11.55 5.91 17.78
C SER A 260 -11.01 5.49 16.41
N LEU A 261 -10.24 6.37 15.77
CA LEU A 261 -9.62 6.10 14.49
C LEU A 261 -8.12 6.00 14.67
N VAL A 262 -7.52 5.01 14.00
CA VAL A 262 -6.09 5.02 13.67
C VAL A 262 -5.98 5.57 12.25
N ASP A 263 -5.13 6.58 12.07
CA ASP A 263 -5.08 7.35 10.83
C ASP A 263 -4.64 6.49 9.65
N GLU A 264 -3.46 5.87 9.74
CA GLU A 264 -2.85 5.11 8.65
C GLU A 264 -1.94 3.98 9.16
N ILE A 265 -2.04 2.81 8.50
CA ILE A 265 -1.02 1.75 8.58
C ILE A 265 -0.65 1.28 7.18
N GLN A 266 0.57 0.78 7.02
CA GLN A 266 1.10 0.40 5.72
C GLN A 266 1.80 -0.96 5.77
N PRO A 267 1.59 -1.85 4.79
CA PRO A 267 2.35 -3.10 4.74
C PRO A 267 3.86 -2.85 4.66
N GLY A 268 4.62 -3.56 5.50
CA GLY A 268 6.09 -3.51 5.51
C GLY A 268 6.71 -2.27 6.15
N VAL A 269 5.91 -1.35 6.71
CA VAL A 269 6.41 -0.19 7.45
C VAL A 269 5.75 -0.17 8.83
N ALA A 270 6.55 -0.41 9.86
CA ALA A 270 6.10 -0.51 11.25
C ALA A 270 5.77 0.86 11.84
N ASN A 271 6.56 1.88 11.52
CA ASN A 271 6.32 3.27 11.92
C ASN A 271 7.04 4.22 10.96
N PHE A 272 6.68 5.50 11.04
CA PHE A 272 7.33 6.59 10.31
C PHE A 272 7.13 7.89 11.10
N LYS A 273 8.03 8.86 10.91
CA LYS A 273 7.96 10.14 11.62
C LYS A 273 7.16 11.19 10.86
N GLU A 274 7.34 11.26 9.55
CA GLU A 274 6.72 12.28 8.71
C GLU A 274 6.14 11.65 7.45
N LYS A 275 5.02 12.24 7.00
CA LYS A 275 4.36 11.95 5.73
C LYS A 275 4.26 13.24 4.93
N LEU A 276 4.87 13.26 3.76
CA LEU A 276 4.89 14.38 2.82
C LEU A 276 4.26 13.95 1.50
N THR A 277 3.87 14.91 0.66
CA THR A 277 3.64 14.65 -0.76
C THR A 277 4.98 14.63 -1.49
N LEU A 278 5.09 13.87 -2.59
CA LEU A 278 6.32 13.83 -3.40
C LEU A 278 6.74 15.20 -3.92
N GLU A 279 5.77 16.10 -4.16
CA GLU A 279 6.02 17.47 -4.58
C GLU A 279 6.61 18.34 -3.46
N ASN A 280 6.30 18.04 -2.19
CA ASN A 280 6.77 18.81 -1.03
C ASN A 280 8.00 18.19 -0.35
N TRP A 281 8.46 17.03 -0.82
CA TRP A 281 9.67 16.37 -0.34
C TRP A 281 10.90 16.86 -1.11
#